data_AF-A0A9W8XWD1-F1
#
_entry.id   AF-A0A9W8XWD1-F1
#
_cell.length_a   1.000
_cell.length_b   1.000
_cell.length_c   1.000
_cell.angle_alpha   90.00
_cell.angle_beta   90.00
_cell.angle_gamma   90.00
#
_symmetry.space_group_name_H-M   'P 1'
#
loop_
_entity.id
_entity.type
_entity.pdbx_description
1 polymer ?
#
loop_
_entity_poly.entity_id
_entity_poly.type
_entity_poly.pdbx_seq_one_letter_code
_entity_poly.pdbx_strand_id
1 'polypeptide(L)'
;MSGRALGGGVGLNPNSDAVLDPAANAFQTSLFRPTRAVYPPPPGQPDPDDLIRDIPFQESAFSDFQSVPFAQVIHMYTPRNSFASANYLLQPPKRDVPSIVIAYLSVPQTQGPEPDWVQLMDHFRQDRCLDGPGNCQDLYVFVTRIVIPNVIIENRRLLHELYMAKRTLSANVRFRYDYWHTHDATYAPPSAEPLNAFQTRPNRPVLRSVPTPSGQNFKQWLAQPLNTPVHKQPCPGQLMHRPCALDGYLNEDEGSVRRIKPEALLQRTGKVLNLFWWISAQNACLKRYMAAGWVGIEQECYA
;
A
#
# COMPACT_ATOMS: atom_id res chain seq x y z
N MET A 1 -65.67 -12.07 -16.13
CA MET A 1 -64.83 -13.01 -16.91
C MET A 1 -63.77 -13.55 -15.96
N SER A 2 -64.08 -14.55 -15.13
CA SER A 2 -64.02 -16.00 -15.39
C SER A 2 -62.61 -16.49 -15.75
N GLY A 3 -62.00 -17.28 -14.85
CA GLY A 3 -60.71 -17.95 -15.04
C GLY A 3 -60.14 -18.60 -13.76
N ARG A 4 -60.72 -19.74 -13.32
CA ARG A 4 -60.07 -20.79 -12.49
C ARG A 4 -58.94 -21.44 -13.34
N ALA A 5 -57.86 -22.07 -12.83
CA ALA A 5 -57.74 -23.22 -11.92
C ALA A 5 -56.24 -23.36 -11.50
N LEU A 6 -55.88 -23.65 -10.24
CA LEU A 6 -55.64 -24.97 -9.60
C LEU A 6 -54.65 -25.93 -10.31
N GLY A 7 -53.53 -26.20 -9.61
CA GLY A 7 -53.16 -27.57 -9.20
C GLY A 7 -52.17 -28.36 -10.06
N GLY A 8 -51.08 -28.81 -9.45
CA GLY A 8 -50.23 -29.88 -10.00
C GLY A 8 -48.85 -29.96 -9.37
N GLY A 9 -48.75 -30.61 -8.20
CA GLY A 9 -47.47 -31.06 -7.67
C GLY A 9 -47.08 -32.41 -8.24
N VAL A 10 -45.79 -32.61 -8.54
CA VAL A 10 -45.10 -33.91 -8.56
C VAL A 10 -43.67 -33.63 -8.14
N GLY A 11 -43.26 -34.19 -7.00
CA GLY A 11 -41.87 -34.17 -6.55
C GLY A 11 -41.02 -35.13 -7.38
N LEU A 12 -39.69 -34.97 -7.31
CA LEU A 12 -38.70 -36.03 -7.29
C LEU A 12 -37.34 -35.35 -7.03
N ASN A 13 -36.87 -35.48 -5.80
CA ASN A 13 -35.46 -35.33 -5.47
C ASN A 13 -34.80 -36.69 -5.72
N PRO A 14 -33.69 -36.72 -6.46
CA PRO A 14 -32.62 -37.59 -6.03
C PRO A 14 -31.28 -36.84 -6.05
N ASN A 15 -30.57 -36.99 -4.93
CA ASN A 15 -29.13 -36.86 -4.78
C ASN A 15 -28.38 -36.90 -6.11
N SER A 16 -27.96 -35.74 -6.59
CA SER A 16 -26.73 -35.62 -7.35
C SER A 16 -25.62 -35.38 -6.34
N ASP A 17 -25.06 -36.49 -5.85
CA ASP A 17 -23.70 -36.53 -5.31
C ASP A 17 -22.75 -36.10 -6.43
N ALA A 18 -22.64 -34.78 -6.63
CA ALA A 18 -21.52 -34.19 -7.33
C ALA A 18 -20.31 -34.46 -6.44
N VAL A 19 -19.58 -35.52 -6.83
CA VAL A 19 -18.21 -35.79 -6.40
C VAL A 19 -17.42 -34.50 -6.62
N LEU A 20 -17.32 -33.70 -5.56
CA LEU A 20 -16.37 -32.61 -5.46
C LEU A 20 -15.00 -33.27 -5.49
N ASP A 21 -14.37 -33.20 -6.65
CA ASP A 21 -13.00 -33.62 -6.85
C ASP A 21 -12.11 -32.90 -5.80
N PRO A 22 -11.56 -33.62 -4.80
CA PRO A 22 -10.74 -33.01 -3.76
C PRO A 22 -9.43 -32.43 -4.32
N ALA A 23 -9.09 -32.75 -5.58
CA ALA A 23 -7.89 -32.27 -6.25
C ALA A 23 -7.99 -30.81 -6.74
N ALA A 24 -9.19 -30.23 -6.84
CA ALA A 24 -9.36 -28.84 -7.30
C ALA A 24 -9.11 -27.79 -6.19
N ASN A 25 -9.09 -28.20 -4.92
CA ASN A 25 -8.80 -27.33 -3.77
C ASN A 25 -7.37 -27.48 -3.22
N ALA A 26 -6.50 -28.22 -3.91
CA ALA A 26 -5.13 -28.47 -3.48
C ALA A 26 -4.12 -27.39 -3.91
N PHE A 27 -4.57 -26.20 -4.31
CA PHE A 27 -3.68 -25.07 -4.63
C PHE A 27 -3.31 -24.18 -3.44
N GLN A 28 -3.78 -24.50 -2.23
CA GLN A 28 -3.56 -23.62 -1.08
C GLN A 28 -2.97 -24.39 0.09
N THR A 29 -1.96 -23.78 0.72
CA THR A 29 -1.20 -24.22 1.90
C THR A 29 0.05 -25.06 1.66
N SER A 30 0.83 -24.73 0.62
CA SER A 30 2.26 -25.06 0.60
C SER A 30 3.08 -23.87 1.12
N LEU A 31 4.13 -24.19 1.88
CA LEU A 31 5.12 -23.38 2.62
C LEU A 31 5.92 -22.36 1.77
N PHE A 32 5.25 -21.65 0.87
CA PHE A 32 5.85 -20.64 0.02
C PHE A 32 6.02 -19.35 0.81
N ARG A 33 7.24 -18.80 0.85
CA ARG A 33 7.39 -17.33 0.86
C ARG A 33 6.34 -16.80 -0.12
N PRO A 34 5.51 -15.80 0.23
CA PRO A 34 4.66 -15.18 -0.77
C PRO A 34 5.58 -14.65 -1.85
N THR A 35 5.77 -15.38 -2.95
CA THR A 35 6.72 -14.97 -3.98
C THR A 35 6.09 -13.75 -4.61
N ARG A 36 6.84 -12.66 -4.62
CA ARG A 36 6.36 -11.45 -5.26
C ARG A 36 6.28 -11.64 -6.79
N ALA A 37 7.07 -12.56 -7.32
CA ALA A 37 7.10 -12.87 -8.73
C ALA A 37 5.82 -13.62 -9.14
N VAL A 38 5.17 -13.13 -10.21
CA VAL A 38 4.05 -13.84 -10.86
C VAL A 38 4.59 -14.99 -11.72
N TYR A 39 5.76 -14.80 -12.33
CA TYR A 39 6.45 -15.78 -13.17
C TYR A 39 7.96 -15.72 -12.89
N PRO A 40 8.67 -16.86 -12.97
CA PRO A 40 10.11 -16.88 -12.80
C PRO A 40 10.80 -16.08 -13.92
N PRO A 41 11.97 -15.47 -13.65
CA PRO A 41 12.74 -14.80 -14.69
C PRO A 41 13.23 -15.82 -15.73
N PRO A 42 13.43 -15.41 -17.00
CA PRO A 42 14.10 -16.24 -17.99
C PRO A 42 15.51 -16.65 -17.53
N PRO A 43 16.02 -17.83 -17.93
CA PRO A 43 17.37 -18.24 -17.59
C PRO A 43 18.42 -17.18 -17.93
N GLY A 44 19.26 -16.82 -16.96
CA GLY A 44 20.32 -15.82 -17.13
C GLY A 44 19.88 -14.35 -17.05
N GLN A 45 18.60 -14.08 -16.75
CA GLN A 45 18.12 -12.72 -16.48
C GLN A 45 17.93 -12.48 -14.97
N PRO A 46 18.26 -11.29 -14.45
CA PRO A 46 17.99 -10.95 -13.06
C PRO A 46 16.47 -10.89 -12.81
N ASP A 47 16.02 -11.29 -11.62
CA ASP A 47 14.63 -11.13 -11.23
C ASP A 47 14.37 -9.64 -10.90
N PRO A 48 13.46 -8.94 -11.59
CA PRO A 48 13.12 -7.58 -11.23
C PRO A 48 12.72 -7.47 -9.75
N ASP A 49 12.07 -8.48 -9.17
CA ASP A 49 11.59 -8.43 -7.79
C ASP A 49 12.71 -8.42 -6.73
N ASP A 50 13.96 -8.71 -7.11
CA ASP A 50 15.12 -8.52 -6.23
C ASP A 50 15.27 -7.04 -5.79
N LEU A 51 14.78 -6.09 -6.60
CA LEU A 51 14.80 -4.66 -6.28
C LEU A 51 13.81 -4.26 -5.17
N ILE A 52 12.82 -5.10 -4.89
CA ILE A 52 11.76 -4.83 -3.89
C ILE A 52 11.80 -5.82 -2.73
N ARG A 53 12.85 -6.64 -2.62
CA ARG A 53 12.98 -7.66 -1.57
C ARG A 53 13.07 -7.08 -0.15
N ASP A 54 13.47 -5.81 -0.04
CA ASP A 54 13.62 -5.05 1.20
C ASP A 54 12.31 -4.43 1.68
N ILE A 55 11.31 -4.28 0.79
CA ILE A 55 9.98 -3.81 1.18
C ILE A 55 9.27 -4.97 1.90
N PRO A 56 8.99 -4.88 3.21
CA PRO A 56 8.30 -5.95 3.93
C PRO A 56 6.87 -6.17 3.44
N PHE A 57 6.32 -7.36 3.73
CA PHE A 57 4.89 -7.59 3.58
C PHE A 57 4.12 -6.72 4.56
N GLN A 58 2.94 -6.32 4.13
CA GLN A 58 2.12 -5.34 4.82
C GLN A 58 1.80 -5.76 6.27
N GLU A 59 1.45 -7.02 6.50
CA GLU A 59 1.14 -7.57 7.82
C GLU A 59 2.35 -7.49 8.78
N SER A 60 3.53 -7.88 8.27
CA SER A 60 4.78 -7.80 9.04
C SER A 60 5.17 -6.35 9.34
N ALA A 61 4.96 -5.45 8.37
CA ALA A 61 5.31 -4.05 8.49
C ALA A 61 4.46 -3.31 9.52
N PHE A 62 3.15 -3.60 9.61
CA PHE A 62 2.28 -2.99 10.61
C PHE A 62 2.64 -3.40 12.03
N SER A 63 2.86 -4.70 12.24
CA SER A 63 3.31 -5.20 13.55
C SER A 63 4.63 -4.55 13.95
N ASP A 64 5.57 -4.43 13.01
CA ASP A 64 6.87 -3.84 13.27
C ASP A 64 6.78 -2.33 13.54
N PHE A 65 6.01 -1.60 12.73
CA PHE A 65 5.79 -0.16 12.86
C PHE A 65 5.15 0.23 14.21
N GLN A 66 4.20 -0.55 14.71
CA GLN A 66 3.58 -0.33 16.03
C GLN A 66 4.50 -0.70 17.20
N SER A 67 5.50 -1.55 16.97
CA SER A 67 6.40 -2.07 18.00
C SER A 67 7.67 -1.25 18.23
N VAL A 68 7.91 -0.19 17.44
CA VAL A 68 9.13 0.61 17.53
C VAL A 68 9.16 1.39 18.86
N PRO A 69 10.15 1.13 19.72
CA PRO A 69 10.36 1.92 20.93
C PRO A 69 10.99 3.28 20.58
N PHE A 70 10.53 4.39 21.16
CA PHE A 70 11.34 5.63 21.23
C PHE A 70 12.68 5.34 21.91
N ALA A 71 13.77 5.57 21.19
CA ALA A 71 15.06 5.79 21.85
C ALA A 71 15.01 7.19 22.46
N GLN A 72 14.66 7.29 23.75
CA GLN A 72 15.09 8.46 24.51
C GLN A 72 16.61 8.41 24.50
N VAL A 73 17.24 9.35 23.79
CA VAL A 73 18.64 9.69 24.06
C VAL A 73 18.65 10.16 25.50
N ILE A 74 18.90 9.24 26.43
CA ILE A 74 19.28 9.57 27.79
C ILE A 74 20.57 10.35 27.62
N HIS A 75 20.48 11.67 27.68
CA HIS A 75 21.62 12.48 28.03
C HIS A 75 22.13 11.92 29.36
N MET A 76 23.19 11.12 29.30
CA MET A 76 24.00 10.71 30.44
C MET A 76 24.67 11.97 31.00
N TYR A 77 23.89 12.77 31.71
CA TYR A 77 24.37 13.70 32.72
C TYR A 77 23.46 13.54 33.92
N THR A 78 23.81 12.58 34.76
CA THR A 78 23.47 12.67 36.19
C THR A 78 24.72 12.27 36.96
N PRO A 79 25.02 12.93 38.10
CA PRO A 79 24.05 12.99 39.20
C PRO A 79 24.01 14.36 39.92
N ARG A 80 23.09 14.67 40.84
CA ARG A 80 22.57 13.84 41.95
C ARG A 80 21.41 14.59 42.64
N ASN A 81 20.52 13.82 43.26
CA ASN A 81 19.53 14.20 44.29
C ASN A 81 18.17 14.74 43.83
N SER A 82 17.28 13.82 43.47
CA SER A 82 15.90 13.85 43.97
C SER A 82 15.23 12.49 43.80
N PHE A 83 14.99 11.83 44.93
CA PHE A 83 14.20 10.63 45.04
C PHE A 83 12.71 11.00 44.92
N ALA A 84 12.13 10.85 43.73
CA ALA A 84 10.69 10.60 43.57
C ALA A 84 10.39 10.13 42.13
N SER A 85 9.85 8.91 42.00
CA SER A 85 9.16 8.37 40.83
C SER A 85 9.93 8.21 39.50
N ALA A 86 10.95 7.37 39.49
CA ALA A 86 11.69 6.99 38.27
C ALA A 86 11.11 5.79 37.48
N ASN A 87 9.92 5.27 37.83
CA ASN A 87 9.34 4.09 37.16
C ASN A 87 8.42 4.40 35.96
N TYR A 88 8.24 5.68 35.59
CA TYR A 88 7.48 6.08 34.39
C TYR A 88 8.35 6.35 33.15
N LEU A 89 9.68 6.20 33.24
CA LEU A 89 10.62 6.59 32.16
C LEU A 89 11.20 5.41 31.36
N LEU A 90 10.79 4.17 31.63
CA LEU A 90 11.32 2.98 30.96
C LEU A 90 10.39 2.39 29.90
N GLN A 91 9.20 2.96 29.69
CA GLN A 91 8.41 2.62 28.51
C GLN A 91 8.81 3.55 27.38
N PRO A 92 9.43 3.03 26.33
CA PRO A 92 9.81 3.86 25.20
C PRO A 92 8.52 4.41 24.58
N PRO A 93 8.39 5.74 24.38
CA PRO A 93 7.19 6.30 23.76
C PRO A 93 6.82 5.51 22.50
N LYS A 94 5.67 4.86 22.54
CA LYS A 94 5.11 4.18 21.38
C LYS A 94 4.80 5.26 20.36
N ARG A 95 4.98 4.97 19.07
CA ARG A 95 4.41 5.82 18.03
C ARG A 95 2.93 6.01 18.31
N ASP A 96 2.53 7.24 18.56
CA ASP A 96 1.13 7.57 18.81
C ASP A 96 0.44 7.88 17.47
N VAL A 97 0.38 6.88 16.60
CA VAL A 97 -0.42 6.93 15.37
C VAL A 97 -1.80 6.35 15.70
N PRO A 98 -2.90 7.04 15.35
CA PRO A 98 -4.24 6.55 15.62
C PRO A 98 -4.44 5.13 15.11
N SER A 99 -4.93 4.23 15.97
CA SER A 99 -5.19 2.83 15.60
C SER A 99 -6.16 2.73 14.42
N ILE A 100 -7.09 3.68 14.29
CA ILE A 100 -8.00 3.77 13.15
C ILE A 100 -7.29 4.01 11.81
N VAL A 101 -6.24 4.84 11.80
CA VAL A 101 -5.41 5.05 10.59
C VAL A 101 -4.72 3.73 10.24
N ILE A 102 -4.12 3.05 11.22
CA ILE A 102 -3.49 1.75 10.99
C ILE A 102 -4.49 0.70 10.50
N ALA A 103 -5.70 0.67 11.06
CA ALA A 103 -6.76 -0.23 10.63
C ALA A 103 -7.09 -0.01 9.13
N TYR A 104 -7.32 1.24 8.71
CA TYR A 104 -7.58 1.56 7.30
C TYR A 104 -6.40 1.24 6.39
N LEU A 105 -5.17 1.50 6.84
CA LEU A 105 -3.98 1.18 6.06
C LEU A 105 -3.79 -0.34 5.94
N SER A 106 -4.16 -1.13 6.95
CA SER A 106 -4.00 -2.60 6.95
C SER A 106 -5.06 -3.34 6.15
N VAL A 107 -6.32 -2.89 6.25
CA VAL A 107 -7.47 -3.52 5.60
C VAL A 107 -8.33 -2.39 5.01
N PRO A 108 -8.01 -1.88 3.82
CA PRO A 108 -8.75 -0.77 3.23
C PRO A 108 -10.17 -1.22 2.85
N GLN A 109 -11.18 -0.64 3.51
CA GLN A 109 -12.60 -0.94 3.27
C GLN A 109 -13.16 -0.09 2.12
N THR A 110 -12.67 -0.32 0.91
CA THR A 110 -12.92 0.55 -0.26
C THR A 110 -14.33 0.50 -0.84
N GLN A 111 -15.23 -0.29 -0.25
CA GLN A 111 -16.67 -0.24 -0.55
C GLN A 111 -17.38 0.88 0.22
N GLY A 112 -16.78 1.37 1.30
CA GLY A 112 -17.29 2.50 2.09
C GLY A 112 -16.82 3.85 1.57
N PRO A 113 -17.30 4.95 2.19
CA PRO A 113 -16.75 6.28 1.93
C PRO A 113 -15.27 6.33 2.31
N GLU A 114 -14.52 7.16 1.59
CA GLU A 114 -13.14 7.46 1.93
C GLU A 114 -13.06 8.07 3.35
N PRO A 115 -12.10 7.63 4.19
CA PRO A 115 -11.89 8.25 5.49
C PRO A 115 -11.55 9.73 5.36
N ASP A 116 -12.04 10.56 6.28
CA ASP A 116 -11.60 11.96 6.37
C ASP A 116 -10.16 12.00 6.91
N TRP A 117 -9.19 11.91 6.00
CA TRP A 117 -7.78 11.93 6.35
C TRP A 117 -7.38 13.23 7.05
N VAL A 118 -8.02 14.35 6.72
CA VAL A 118 -7.72 15.65 7.35
C VAL A 118 -8.12 15.61 8.81
N GLN A 119 -9.33 15.16 9.11
CA GLN A 119 -9.79 14.96 10.49
C GLN A 119 -8.92 13.97 11.26
N LEU A 120 -8.47 12.89 10.60
CA LEU A 120 -7.56 11.93 11.23
C LEU A 120 -6.17 12.53 11.51
N MET A 121 -5.69 13.43 10.66
CA MET A 121 -4.42 14.14 10.86
C MET A 121 -4.50 15.18 11.99
N ASP A 122 -5.69 15.66 12.37
CA ASP A 122 -5.86 16.55 13.54
C ASP A 122 -5.39 15.91 14.84
N HIS A 123 -5.34 14.57 14.92
CA HIS A 123 -4.76 13.86 16.06
C HIS A 123 -3.34 14.36 16.40
N PHE A 124 -2.50 14.55 15.38
CA PHE A 124 -1.11 14.99 15.56
C PHE A 124 -0.97 16.46 15.97
N ARG A 125 -2.06 17.23 15.95
CA ARG A 125 -2.11 18.62 16.43
C ARG A 125 -2.47 18.72 17.91
N GLN A 126 -2.99 17.65 18.50
CA GLN A 126 -3.51 17.69 19.87
C GLN A 126 -2.36 17.64 20.87
N ASP A 127 -2.44 18.44 21.93
CA ASP A 127 -1.42 18.48 22.99
C ASP A 127 -1.18 17.13 23.69
N ARG A 128 -2.19 16.24 23.63
CA ARG A 128 -2.10 14.88 24.17
C ARG A 128 -1.24 13.93 23.31
N CYS A 129 -0.98 14.27 22.04
CA CYS A 129 -0.18 13.45 21.15
C CYS A 129 1.31 13.72 21.41
N LEU A 130 1.94 12.80 22.13
CA LEU A 130 3.37 12.89 22.45
C LEU A 130 4.19 12.85 21.15
N ASP A 131 4.91 13.95 20.87
CA ASP A 131 5.67 14.16 19.63
C ASP A 131 4.82 14.02 18.34
N GLY A 132 3.62 14.62 18.34
CA GLY A 132 2.68 14.59 17.21
C GLY A 132 3.32 14.78 15.83
N PRO A 133 4.13 15.83 15.60
CA PRO A 133 4.73 16.01 14.28
C PRO A 133 5.83 14.98 13.96
N GLY A 134 6.54 14.43 14.96
CA GLY A 134 7.47 13.31 14.75
C GLY A 134 6.75 12.01 14.38
N ASN A 135 5.59 11.74 15.00
CA ASN A 135 4.75 10.59 14.63
C ASN A 135 4.14 10.76 13.23
N CYS A 136 3.79 11.98 12.83
CA CYS A 136 3.35 12.28 11.47
C CYS A 136 4.48 12.07 10.45
N GLN A 137 5.73 12.41 10.77
CA GLN A 137 6.89 12.13 9.90
C GLN A 137 7.05 10.63 9.69
N ASP A 138 7.00 9.84 10.77
CA ASP A 138 7.12 8.40 10.69
C ASP A 138 5.97 7.77 9.89
N LEU A 139 4.73 8.24 10.09
CA LEU A 139 3.58 7.79 9.31
C LEU A 139 3.76 8.09 7.83
N TYR A 140 4.19 9.31 7.48
CA TYR A 140 4.44 9.71 6.10
C TYR A 140 5.46 8.80 5.42
N VAL A 141 6.61 8.57 6.07
CA VAL A 141 7.67 7.70 5.51
C VAL A 141 7.18 6.25 5.43
N PHE A 142 6.45 5.76 6.43
CA PHE A 142 5.85 4.43 6.41
C PHE A 142 4.90 4.24 5.22
N VAL A 143 4.02 5.22 4.98
CA VAL A 143 3.06 5.18 3.88
C VAL A 143 3.77 5.20 2.52
N THR A 144 4.73 6.12 2.33
CA THR A 144 5.42 6.31 1.04
C THR A 144 6.46 5.23 0.73
N ARG A 145 7.02 4.55 1.74
CA ARG A 145 8.06 3.52 1.55
C ARG A 145 7.57 2.10 1.62
N ILE A 146 6.41 1.87 2.23
CA ILE A 146 5.93 0.51 2.47
C ILE A 146 4.49 0.36 2.00
N VAL A 147 3.57 1.18 2.48
CA VAL A 147 2.14 0.97 2.22
C VAL A 147 1.79 1.19 0.74
N ILE A 148 2.12 2.37 0.19
CA ILE A 148 1.87 2.70 -1.22
C ILE A 148 2.61 1.72 -2.15
N PRO A 149 3.91 1.42 -1.93
CA PRO A 149 4.59 0.40 -2.71
C PRO A 149 3.89 -0.97 -2.72
N ASN A 150 3.41 -1.47 -1.57
CA ASN A 150 2.70 -2.75 -1.52
C ASN A 150 1.39 -2.73 -2.34
N VAL A 151 0.60 -1.66 -2.27
CA VAL A 151 -0.64 -1.58 -3.08
C VAL A 151 -0.37 -1.36 -4.57
N ILE A 152 0.74 -0.71 -4.95
CA ILE A 152 1.18 -0.61 -6.34
C ILE A 152 1.64 -1.98 -6.86
N ILE A 153 2.40 -2.73 -6.06
CA ILE A 153 2.83 -4.09 -6.42
C ILE A 153 1.60 -4.95 -6.74
N GLU A 154 0.58 -4.90 -5.87
CA GLU A 154 -0.68 -5.60 -6.11
C GLU A 154 -1.39 -5.10 -7.38
N ASN A 155 -1.51 -3.78 -7.57
CA ASN A 155 -2.14 -3.20 -8.76
C ASN A 155 -1.47 -3.71 -10.04
N ARG A 156 -0.14 -3.67 -10.06
CA ARG A 156 0.67 -4.08 -11.20
C ARG A 156 0.50 -5.56 -11.53
N ARG A 157 0.34 -6.42 -10.51
CA ARG A 157 0.02 -7.84 -10.72
C ARG A 157 -1.39 -8.06 -11.25
N LEU A 158 -2.39 -7.34 -10.73
CA LEU A 158 -3.75 -7.42 -11.23
C LEU A 158 -3.84 -6.97 -12.70
N LEU A 159 -3.13 -5.89 -13.05
CA LEU A 159 -2.98 -5.46 -14.44
C LEU A 159 -2.24 -6.50 -15.28
N HIS A 160 -1.21 -7.14 -14.73
CA HIS A 160 -0.50 -8.22 -15.40
C HIS A 160 -1.46 -9.34 -15.80
N GLU A 161 -2.27 -9.83 -14.86
CA GLU A 161 -3.28 -10.86 -15.12
C GLU A 161 -4.30 -10.39 -16.17
N LEU A 162 -4.78 -9.15 -16.06
CA LEU A 162 -5.68 -8.55 -17.06
C LEU A 162 -5.08 -8.57 -18.47
N TYR A 163 -3.86 -8.06 -18.65
CA TYR A 163 -3.24 -7.99 -19.98
C TYR A 163 -2.74 -9.35 -20.47
N MET A 164 -2.49 -10.32 -19.58
CA MET A 164 -2.26 -11.72 -20.00
C MET A 164 -3.53 -12.40 -20.52
N ALA A 165 -4.70 -12.00 -20.03
CA ALA A 165 -6.00 -12.47 -20.51
C ALA A 165 -6.50 -11.69 -21.74
N LYS A 166 -6.27 -10.37 -21.79
CA LYS A 166 -6.78 -9.46 -22.83
C LYS A 166 -5.66 -8.58 -23.40
N ARG A 167 -4.75 -9.17 -24.18
CA ARG A 167 -3.56 -8.49 -24.73
C ARG A 167 -3.87 -7.34 -25.70
N THR A 168 -5.04 -7.36 -26.34
CA THR A 168 -5.49 -6.32 -27.29
C THR A 168 -6.21 -5.16 -26.61
N LEU A 169 -6.45 -5.25 -25.30
CA LEU A 169 -7.07 -4.17 -24.53
C LEU A 169 -6.20 -2.91 -24.60
N SER A 170 -6.87 -1.75 -24.62
CA SER A 170 -6.21 -0.44 -24.61
C SER A 170 -5.25 -0.33 -23.42
N ALA A 171 -4.14 0.36 -23.63
CA ALA A 171 -3.22 0.71 -22.55
C ALA A 171 -3.85 1.69 -21.54
N ASN A 172 -4.96 2.34 -21.92
CA ASN A 172 -5.58 3.42 -21.17
C ASN A 172 -6.71 2.98 -20.23
N VAL A 173 -6.54 1.84 -19.57
CA VAL A 173 -7.43 1.39 -18.49
C VAL A 173 -7.32 2.33 -17.28
N ARG A 174 -8.46 2.80 -16.76
CA ARG A 174 -8.49 3.76 -15.64
C ARG A 174 -7.97 3.22 -14.30
N PHE A 175 -7.88 1.90 -14.14
CA PHE A 175 -7.50 1.25 -12.87
C PHE A 175 -5.99 1.22 -12.59
N ARG A 176 -5.16 1.78 -13.47
CA ARG A 176 -3.71 1.72 -13.29
C ARG A 176 -3.25 2.68 -12.20
N TYR A 177 -2.32 2.24 -11.35
CA TYR A 177 -1.76 3.09 -10.30
C TYR A 177 -1.13 4.40 -10.81
N ASP A 178 -0.61 4.42 -12.04
CA ASP A 178 0.03 5.60 -12.66
C ASP A 178 -0.95 6.59 -13.32
N TYR A 179 -2.26 6.33 -13.22
CA TYR A 179 -3.32 7.25 -13.68
C TYR A 179 -3.69 8.33 -12.67
N TRP A 180 -3.11 8.32 -11.47
CA TRP A 180 -3.43 9.29 -10.41
C TRP A 180 -3.26 10.77 -10.82
N HIS A 181 -2.39 11.06 -11.80
CA HIS A 181 -2.18 12.42 -12.32
C HIS A 181 -3.46 13.07 -12.87
N THR A 182 -4.47 12.27 -13.23
CA THR A 182 -5.80 12.76 -13.64
C THR A 182 -6.63 13.30 -12.46
N HIS A 183 -6.31 12.90 -11.23
CA HIS A 183 -7.00 13.30 -10.00
C HIS A 183 -6.27 14.44 -9.28
N ASP A 184 -4.94 14.41 -9.22
CA ASP A 184 -4.10 15.52 -8.77
C ASP A 184 -2.79 15.55 -9.59
N ALA A 185 -2.66 16.54 -10.47
CA ALA A 185 -1.50 16.68 -11.34
C ALA A 185 -0.27 17.28 -10.62
N THR A 186 -0.41 17.75 -9.38
CA THR A 186 0.59 18.61 -8.74
C THR A 186 1.38 17.90 -7.65
N TYR A 187 2.53 17.36 -8.04
CA TYR A 187 3.60 17.02 -7.09
C TYR A 187 4.44 18.27 -6.80
N ALA A 188 4.50 18.68 -5.53
CA ALA A 188 5.47 19.66 -5.05
C ALA A 188 6.60 18.91 -4.33
N PRO A 189 7.89 19.06 -4.70
CA PRO A 189 8.97 18.38 -3.98
C PRO A 189 9.11 18.92 -2.54
N PRO A 190 9.71 18.16 -1.61
CA PRO A 190 9.97 18.63 -0.24
C PRO A 190 10.69 19.98 -0.17
N SER A 191 11.56 20.29 -1.13
CA SER A 191 12.27 21.57 -1.21
C SER A 191 11.37 22.78 -1.51
N ALA A 192 10.17 22.55 -2.03
CA ALA A 192 9.17 23.59 -2.27
C ALA A 192 8.26 23.81 -1.03
N GLU A 193 8.35 22.96 -0.01
CA GLU A 193 7.59 23.10 1.23
C GLU A 193 8.30 24.03 2.22
N PRO A 194 7.57 24.65 3.15
CA PRO A 194 8.19 25.32 4.29
C PRO A 194 9.06 24.34 5.09
N LEU A 195 10.38 24.60 5.13
CA LEU A 195 11.34 23.78 5.86
C LEU A 195 11.80 24.44 7.17
N ASN A 196 12.16 23.63 8.15
CA ASN A 196 12.96 24.03 9.29
C ASN A 196 14.42 24.20 8.85
N ALA A 197 15.04 25.31 9.29
CA ALA A 197 16.43 25.63 8.96
C ALA A 197 17.38 24.49 9.37
N PHE A 198 17.15 23.93 10.56
CA PHE A 198 17.87 22.79 11.09
C PHE A 198 16.91 21.63 11.34
N GLN A 199 17.45 20.42 11.26
CA GLN A 199 16.74 19.24 11.70
C GLN A 199 16.62 19.27 13.22
N THR A 200 15.42 19.49 13.74
CA THR A 200 15.14 19.60 15.18
C THR A 200 14.91 18.24 15.85
N ARG A 201 14.71 17.18 15.06
CA ARG A 201 14.44 15.82 15.55
C ARG A 201 15.42 14.81 14.94
N PRO A 202 16.00 13.89 15.73
CA PRO A 202 16.90 12.87 15.18
C PRO A 202 16.17 11.96 14.18
N ASN A 203 16.89 11.48 13.17
CA ASN A 203 16.41 10.39 12.31
C ASN A 203 16.19 9.16 13.18
N ARG A 204 14.98 8.56 13.12
CA ARG A 204 14.67 7.32 13.83
C ARG A 204 14.13 6.27 12.85
N PRO A 205 14.51 4.99 12.97
CA PRO A 205 14.05 3.95 12.06
C PRO A 205 12.52 3.86 12.01
N VAL A 206 11.95 3.79 10.80
CA VAL A 206 10.49 3.61 10.62
C VAL A 206 10.05 2.19 10.95
N LEU A 207 10.95 1.23 10.84
CA LEU A 207 10.74 -0.17 11.18
C LEU A 207 11.77 -0.56 12.24
N ARG A 208 11.43 -1.49 13.15
CA ARG A 208 12.37 -1.96 14.18
C ARG A 208 13.24 -3.09 13.64
N SER A 209 12.68 -3.95 12.80
CA SER A 209 13.35 -5.17 12.35
C SER A 209 14.23 -4.99 11.11
N VAL A 210 13.93 -4.00 10.26
CA VAL A 210 14.62 -3.79 8.98
C VAL A 210 14.84 -2.30 8.67
N PRO A 211 15.84 -1.95 7.84
CA PRO A 211 16.00 -0.59 7.33
C PRO A 211 14.77 -0.12 6.55
N THR A 212 14.54 1.21 6.52
CA THR A 212 13.53 1.80 5.64
C THR A 212 13.84 1.46 4.18
N PRO A 213 12.89 0.92 3.41
CA PRO A 213 13.13 0.57 2.01
C PRO A 213 13.52 1.76 1.14
N SER A 214 14.32 1.50 0.10
CA SER A 214 14.78 2.52 -0.84
C SER A 214 13.70 2.86 -1.87
N GLY A 215 13.26 4.12 -1.89
CA GLY A 215 12.37 4.64 -2.92
C GLY A 215 12.95 4.54 -4.33
N GLN A 216 14.26 4.69 -4.46
CA GLN A 216 14.97 4.61 -5.74
C GLN A 216 14.94 3.18 -6.30
N ASN A 217 15.11 2.17 -5.44
CA ASN A 217 15.01 0.76 -5.87
C ASN A 217 13.59 0.44 -6.34
N PHE A 218 12.59 0.93 -5.61
CA PHE A 218 11.19 0.75 -6.00
C PHE A 218 10.88 1.41 -7.36
N LYS A 219 11.39 2.61 -7.62
CA LYS A 219 11.25 3.25 -8.94
C LYS A 219 11.96 2.51 -10.05
N GLN A 220 13.16 1.99 -9.79
CA GLN A 220 13.85 1.13 -10.74
C GLN A 220 13.01 -0.12 -11.06
N TRP A 221 12.40 -0.74 -10.04
CA TRP A 221 11.48 -1.85 -10.24
C TRP A 221 10.27 -1.48 -11.11
N LEU A 222 9.66 -0.31 -10.90
CA LEU A 222 8.56 0.17 -11.75
C LEU A 222 8.97 0.27 -13.22
N ALA A 223 10.19 0.70 -13.50
CA ALA A 223 10.71 0.82 -14.86
C ALA A 223 11.04 -0.52 -15.54
N GLN A 224 11.26 -1.60 -14.78
CA GLN A 224 11.54 -2.93 -15.33
C GLN A 224 10.26 -3.62 -15.81
N PRO A 225 10.21 -4.27 -16.98
CA PRO A 225 9.05 -5.08 -17.37
C PRO A 225 8.84 -6.25 -16.41
N LEU A 226 7.58 -6.62 -16.16
CA LEU A 226 7.28 -7.85 -15.42
C LEU A 226 7.62 -9.10 -16.25
N ASN A 227 8.04 -10.16 -15.57
CA ASN A 227 8.22 -11.48 -16.17
C ASN A 227 6.88 -11.99 -16.72
N THR A 228 6.88 -12.50 -17.95
CA THR A 228 5.71 -13.15 -18.58
C THR A 228 6.01 -14.60 -18.92
N PRO A 229 4.98 -15.47 -19.03
CA PRO A 229 5.17 -16.82 -19.54
C PRO A 229 5.90 -16.83 -20.86
N VAL A 230 6.77 -17.82 -21.08
CA VAL A 230 7.59 -17.95 -22.32
C VAL A 230 6.72 -17.86 -23.59
N HIS A 231 5.57 -18.52 -23.60
CA HIS A 231 4.63 -18.51 -24.73
C HIS A 231 3.83 -17.21 -24.91
N LYS A 232 3.95 -16.26 -23.97
CA LYS A 232 3.30 -14.93 -23.98
C LYS A 232 4.31 -13.78 -23.99
N GLN A 233 5.58 -14.06 -24.28
CA GLN A 233 6.57 -13.00 -24.48
C GLN A 233 6.36 -12.28 -25.83
N PRO A 234 6.77 -11.00 -25.94
CA PRO A 234 7.32 -10.14 -24.88
C PRO A 234 6.25 -9.65 -23.89
N CYS A 235 6.68 -9.00 -22.79
CA CYS A 235 5.78 -8.28 -21.90
C CYS A 235 4.98 -7.23 -22.70
N PRO A 236 3.63 -7.21 -22.61
CA PRO A 236 2.82 -6.20 -23.27
C PRO A 236 3.27 -4.78 -22.92
N GLY A 237 3.43 -3.92 -23.93
CA GLY A 237 3.82 -2.52 -23.72
C GLY A 237 2.83 -1.76 -22.83
N GLN A 238 1.57 -2.20 -22.78
CA GLN A 238 0.58 -1.67 -21.86
C GLN A 238 1.00 -1.77 -20.40
N LEU A 239 1.80 -2.76 -19.99
CA LEU A 239 2.24 -2.94 -18.61
C LEU A 239 3.42 -2.05 -18.20
N MET A 240 4.01 -1.33 -19.14
CA MET A 240 5.11 -0.42 -18.84
C MET A 240 4.63 0.72 -17.95
N HIS A 241 5.45 1.04 -16.95
CA HIS A 241 5.21 2.16 -16.05
C HIS A 241 5.28 3.49 -16.81
N ARG A 242 4.34 4.40 -16.51
CA ARG A 242 4.32 5.77 -17.05
C ARG A 242 4.77 6.74 -15.96
N PRO A 243 5.80 7.58 -16.23
CA PRO A 243 6.21 8.57 -15.27
C PRO A 243 5.06 9.49 -14.85
N CYS A 244 4.86 9.68 -13.56
CA CYS A 244 3.75 10.48 -13.02
C CYS A 244 4.09 11.13 -11.67
N ALA A 245 3.20 12.00 -11.17
CA ALA A 245 3.39 12.74 -9.91
C ALA A 245 3.67 11.84 -8.69
N LEU A 246 3.11 10.64 -8.67
CA LEU A 246 3.35 9.59 -7.67
C LEU A 246 4.85 9.27 -7.51
N ASP A 247 5.63 9.31 -8.60
CA ASP A 247 7.05 8.99 -8.59
C ASP A 247 7.90 9.98 -7.79
N GLY A 248 7.36 11.18 -7.58
CA GLY A 248 7.93 12.17 -6.69
C GLY A 248 7.86 11.67 -5.25
N TYR A 249 6.65 11.41 -4.76
CA TYR A 249 6.38 10.92 -3.41
C TYR A 249 7.15 9.63 -3.08
N LEU A 250 7.22 8.71 -4.03
CA LEU A 250 7.93 7.44 -3.88
C LEU A 250 9.45 7.57 -3.77
N ASN A 251 10.06 8.73 -4.06
CA ASN A 251 11.52 8.90 -4.11
C ASN A 251 12.06 10.06 -3.27
N GLU A 252 11.25 10.63 -2.39
CA GLU A 252 11.69 11.78 -1.60
C GLU A 252 12.83 11.41 -0.66
N ASP A 253 13.81 12.28 -0.50
CA ASP A 253 14.83 12.09 0.53
C ASP A 253 14.22 12.19 1.93
N GLU A 254 14.48 11.19 2.78
CA GLU A 254 13.92 11.13 4.13
C GLU A 254 14.41 12.31 4.99
N GLY A 255 15.68 12.72 4.82
CA GLY A 255 16.24 13.88 5.53
C GLY A 255 15.48 15.17 5.21
N SER A 256 15.12 15.36 3.93
CA SER A 256 14.34 16.48 3.45
C SER A 256 12.90 16.45 3.99
N VAL A 257 12.25 15.29 4.00
CA VAL A 257 10.93 15.09 4.61
C VAL A 257 10.93 15.45 6.09
N ARG A 258 11.95 15.03 6.84
CA ARG A 258 12.06 15.30 8.28
C ARG A 258 12.30 16.78 8.63
N ARG A 259 12.60 17.61 7.63
CA ARG A 259 12.72 19.07 7.79
C ARG A 259 11.44 19.82 7.46
N ILE A 260 10.43 19.20 6.86
CA ILE A 260 9.16 19.86 6.52
C ILE A 260 8.47 20.35 7.81
N LYS A 261 7.94 21.58 7.79
CA LYS A 261 7.18 22.14 8.91
C LYS A 261 5.91 21.31 9.17
N PRO A 262 5.47 21.18 10.44
CA PRO A 262 4.35 20.32 10.82
C PRO A 262 3.09 20.50 9.97
N GLU A 263 2.68 21.74 9.69
CA GLU A 263 1.44 22.04 8.96
C GLU A 263 1.50 21.55 7.52
N ALA A 264 2.62 21.79 6.84
CA ALA A 264 2.85 21.32 5.48
C ALA A 264 2.94 19.78 5.43
N LEU A 265 3.60 19.18 6.43
CA LEU A 265 3.70 17.73 6.54
C LEU A 265 2.34 17.05 6.74
N LEU A 266 1.45 17.63 7.55
CA LEU A 266 0.10 17.08 7.77
C LEU A 266 -0.70 17.06 6.46
N GLN A 267 -0.67 18.16 5.70
CA GLN A 267 -1.35 18.23 4.40
C GLN A 267 -0.75 17.22 3.42
N ARG A 268 0.58 17.14 3.38
CA ARG A 268 1.30 16.18 2.54
C ARG A 268 0.98 14.73 2.91
N THR A 269 0.86 14.44 4.21
CA THR A 269 0.47 13.12 4.73
C THR A 269 -0.95 12.77 4.35
N GLY A 270 -1.88 13.72 4.47
CA GLY A 270 -3.24 13.56 3.96
C GLY A 270 -3.26 13.23 2.47
N LYS A 271 -2.47 13.94 1.64
CA LYS A 271 -2.38 13.65 0.20
C LYS A 271 -1.91 12.23 -0.11
N VAL A 272 -0.86 11.74 0.55
CA VAL A 272 -0.37 10.37 0.31
C VAL A 272 -1.35 9.30 0.83
N LEU A 273 -2.13 9.61 1.86
CA LEU A 273 -3.22 8.73 2.33
C LEU A 273 -4.38 8.65 1.33
N ASN A 274 -4.78 9.78 0.73
CA ASN A 274 -5.77 9.79 -0.36
C ASN A 274 -5.29 8.95 -1.56
N LEU A 275 -4.02 9.12 -1.94
CA LEU A 275 -3.38 8.34 -3.00
C LEU A 275 -3.40 6.83 -2.68
N PHE A 276 -3.04 6.43 -1.47
CA PHE A 276 -3.14 5.04 -1.01
C PHE A 276 -4.58 4.50 -1.14
N TRP A 277 -5.56 5.26 -0.66
CA TRP A 277 -6.97 4.85 -0.69
C TRP A 277 -7.45 4.63 -2.12
N TRP A 278 -7.12 5.55 -3.02
CA TRP A 278 -7.49 5.45 -4.41
C TRP A 278 -6.88 4.23 -5.09
N ILE A 279 -5.58 3.95 -4.93
CA ILE A 279 -4.95 2.76 -5.52
C ILE A 279 -5.62 1.49 -4.97
N SER A 280 -5.90 1.46 -3.67
CA SER A 280 -6.60 0.34 -3.03
C SER A 280 -8.00 0.13 -3.60
N ALA A 281 -8.73 1.22 -3.89
CA ALA A 281 -10.04 1.16 -4.52
C ALA A 281 -9.96 0.63 -5.97
N GLN A 282 -8.96 1.07 -6.74
CA GLN A 282 -8.70 0.51 -8.08
C GLN A 282 -8.37 -0.99 -8.02
N ASN A 283 -7.57 -1.43 -7.04
CA ASN A 283 -7.27 -2.86 -6.82
C ASN A 283 -8.54 -3.65 -6.51
N ALA A 284 -9.43 -3.14 -5.66
CA ALA A 284 -10.71 -3.78 -5.36
C ALA A 284 -11.60 -3.90 -6.61
N CYS A 285 -11.65 -2.86 -7.47
CA CYS A 285 -12.34 -2.93 -8.75
C CYS A 285 -11.75 -3.99 -9.68
N LEU A 286 -10.43 -4.03 -9.84
CA LEU A 286 -9.75 -5.05 -10.64
C LEU A 286 -10.00 -6.46 -10.13
N LYS A 287 -9.97 -6.68 -8.81
CA LYS A 287 -10.31 -7.98 -8.20
C LYS A 287 -11.75 -8.42 -8.51
N ARG A 288 -12.71 -7.49 -8.53
CA ARG A 288 -14.10 -7.78 -8.93
C ARG A 288 -14.19 -8.19 -10.40
N TYR A 289 -13.52 -7.45 -11.30
CA TYR A 289 -13.45 -7.84 -12.70
C TYR A 289 -12.77 -9.19 -12.88
N MET A 290 -11.66 -9.45 -12.19
CA MET A 290 -10.96 -10.74 -12.21
C MET A 290 -11.88 -11.88 -11.81
N ALA A 291 -12.63 -11.73 -10.70
CA ALA A 291 -13.60 -12.71 -10.23
C ALA A 291 -14.74 -12.96 -11.23
N ALA A 292 -15.08 -11.95 -12.05
CA ALA A 292 -16.05 -12.04 -13.13
C ALA A 292 -15.43 -12.41 -14.50
N GLY A 293 -14.17 -12.88 -14.55
CA GLY A 293 -13.51 -13.27 -15.80
C GLY A 293 -13.20 -12.10 -16.75
N TRP A 294 -12.99 -10.90 -16.20
CA TRP A 294 -12.71 -9.65 -16.92
C TRP A 294 -13.84 -9.18 -17.85
N VAL A 295 -15.07 -9.64 -17.65
CA VAL A 295 -16.24 -9.23 -18.44
C VAL A 295 -16.52 -7.74 -18.24
N GLY A 296 -16.64 -6.99 -19.33
CA GLY A 296 -16.99 -5.56 -19.31
C GLY A 296 -15.82 -4.59 -19.11
N ILE A 297 -14.59 -5.09 -18.88
CA ILE A 297 -13.41 -4.24 -18.62
C ILE A 297 -13.09 -3.26 -19.77
N GLU A 298 -13.54 -3.55 -20.99
CA GLU A 298 -13.41 -2.69 -22.16
C GLU A 298 -14.08 -1.33 -21.96
N GLN A 299 -15.16 -1.28 -21.17
CA GLN A 299 -15.90 -0.04 -20.86
C GLN A 299 -15.11 0.90 -19.94
N GLU A 300 -14.02 0.42 -19.36
CA GLU A 300 -13.21 1.11 -18.36
C GLU A 300 -11.93 1.72 -18.96
N CYS A 301 -11.82 1.66 -20.29
CA CYS A 301 -10.76 2.29 -21.05
C CYS A 301 -11.17 3.71 -21.44
N TYR A 302 -10.28 4.67 -21.23
CA TYR A 302 -10.47 6.00 -21.82
C TYR A 302 -10.38 5.93 -23.35
N ALA A 303 -11.23 6.73 -24.00
CA ALA A 303 -11.21 6.93 -25.45
C ALA A 303 -9.89 7.55 -25.92
#